data_AF-M5RMR9-F1
#
_entry.id   AF-M5RMR9-F1
#
_cell.length_a   1.000
_cell.length_b   1.000
_cell.length_c   1.000
_cell.angle_alpha   90.00
_cell.angle_beta   90.00
_cell.angle_gamma   90.00
#
_symmetry.space_group_name_H-M   'P 1'
#
loop_
_entity.id
_entity.type
_entity.pdbx_description
1 polymer ?
#
loop_
_entity_poly.entity_id
_entity_poly.type
_entity_poly.pdbx_seq_one_letter_code
_entity_poly.pdbx_strand_id
1 'polypeptide(L)'
;MKVLSESLLIRDGFFCGRCFRTEAYRAVWFIEEDELKIYSNSGSLECVFTGHEIDQVEEVPSANESIIRMPERVTETDTPVRRAA
;
A
#
# COMPACT_ATOMS: atom_id res chain seq x y z
N MET A 1 -14.85 2.80 6.91
CA MET A 1 -13.67 2.36 7.70
C MET A 1 -12.44 3.05 7.13
N LYS A 2 -11.56 3.64 7.95
CA LYS A 2 -10.37 4.38 7.50
C LYS A 2 -9.10 3.77 8.08
N VAL A 3 -8.07 3.62 7.26
CA VAL A 3 -6.72 3.26 7.72
C VAL A 3 -6.09 4.49 8.37
N LEU A 4 -5.69 4.35 9.65
CA LEU A 4 -5.07 5.41 10.44
C LEU A 4 -3.56 5.47 10.22
N SER A 5 -2.92 4.32 10.01
CA SER A 5 -1.49 4.23 9.73
C SER A 5 -1.14 2.96 8.97
N GLU A 6 -0.06 3.04 8.22
CA GLU A 6 0.50 1.94 7.45
C GLU A 6 2.01 1.83 7.72
N SER A 7 2.54 0.61 7.74
CA SER A 7 3.97 0.35 7.83
C SER A 7 4.38 -0.92 7.08
N LEU A 8 5.68 -1.05 6.79
CA LEU A 8 6.26 -2.28 6.26
C LEU A 8 6.53 -3.28 7.39
N LEU A 9 6.32 -4.57 7.12
CA LEU A 9 6.73 -5.67 7.99
C LEU A 9 8.06 -6.23 7.48
N ILE A 10 9.13 -5.96 8.22
CA ILE A 10 10.46 -6.49 7.95
C ILE A 10 10.84 -7.46 9.07
N ARG A 11 11.33 -8.64 8.73
CA ARG A 11 11.92 -9.61 9.68
C ARG A 11 13.27 -10.07 9.15
N ASP A 12 14.29 -9.97 9.99
CA ASP A 12 15.67 -10.37 9.66
C ASP A 12 16.21 -9.74 8.36
N GLY A 13 15.79 -8.51 8.05
CA GLY A 13 16.17 -7.79 6.84
C GLY A 13 15.35 -8.12 5.59
N PHE A 14 14.41 -9.06 5.69
CA PHE A 14 13.54 -9.47 4.59
C PHE A 14 12.18 -8.79 4.66
N PHE A 15 11.65 -8.42 3.49
CA PHE A 15 10.30 -7.89 3.37
C PHE A 15 9.28 -9.02 3.46
N CYS A 16 8.49 -9.01 4.53
CA CYS A 16 7.44 -10.01 4.77
C CYS A 16 6.04 -9.50 4.40
N GLY A 17 5.85 -8.18 4.24
CA GLY A 17 4.57 -7.62 3.82
C GLY A 17 4.22 -6.27 4.45
N ARG A 18 2.92 -6.00 4.66
CA ARG A 18 2.41 -4.69 5.10
C ARG A 18 1.51 -4.79 6.31
N CYS A 19 1.61 -3.81 7.20
CA CYS A 19 0.75 -3.67 8.37
C CYS A 19 -0.15 -2.45 8.21
N PHE A 20 -1.44 -2.62 8.48
CA PHE A 20 -2.44 -1.56 8.48
C PHE A 20 -3.07 -1.48 9.86
N ARG A 21 -3.28 -0.25 10.35
CA ARG A 21 -3.99 -0.02 11.60
C ARG A 21 -5.21 0.84 11.35
N THR A 22 -6.32 0.43 11.93
CA THR A 22 -7.57 1.20 12.01
C THR A 22 -7.86 1.52 13.48
N GLU A 23 -9.02 2.11 13.77
CA GLU A 23 -9.45 2.36 15.14
C GLU A 23 -9.76 1.05 15.90
N ALA A 24 -10.34 0.06 15.22
CA ALA A 24 -10.86 -1.17 15.83
C ALA A 24 -10.05 -2.45 15.52
N TYR A 25 -9.20 -2.39 14.50
CA TYR A 25 -8.48 -3.56 13.99
C TYR A 25 -7.05 -3.23 13.56
N ARG A 26 -6.21 -4.26 13.60
CA ARG A 26 -4.90 -4.31 12.94
C ARG A 26 -4.95 -5.39 11.87
N ALA A 27 -4.60 -5.05 10.64
CA ALA A 27 -4.45 -6.01 9.55
C ALA A 27 -2.97 -6.18 9.19
N VAL A 28 -2.57 -7.40 8.85
CA VAL A 28 -1.21 -7.72 8.37
C VAL A 28 -1.32 -8.57 7.13
N TRP A 29 -0.83 -8.06 6.01
CA TRP A 29 -0.70 -8.82 4.78
C TRP A 29 0.70 -9.44 4.75
N PHE A 30 0.75 -10.77 4.68
CA PHE A 30 1.96 -11.56 4.50
C PHE A 30 2.12 -11.90 3.02
N ILE A 31 3.20 -11.39 2.40
CA ILE A 31 3.35 -11.42 0.95
C ILE A 31 3.73 -12.79 0.39
N GLU A 32 4.50 -13.59 1.16
CA GLU A 32 4.94 -14.92 0.71
C GLU A 32 3.80 -15.93 0.76
N GLU A 33 2.98 -15.89 1.82
CA GLU A 33 1.81 -16.74 1.99
C GLU A 33 0.59 -16.26 1.18
N ASP A 34 0.63 -15.03 0.67
CA ASP A 34 -0.50 -14.35 0.03
C ASP A 34 -1.77 -14.31 0.93
N GLU A 35 -1.56 -13.96 2.20
CA GLU A 35 -2.61 -13.95 3.23
C GLU A 35 -2.72 -12.61 3.96
N LEU A 36 -3.94 -12.06 4.04
CA LEU A 36 -4.31 -10.94 4.91
C LEU A 36 -4.94 -11.46 6.20
N LYS A 37 -4.32 -11.13 7.34
CA LYS A 37 -4.81 -11.49 8.68
C LYS A 37 -5.32 -10.26 9.40
N ILE A 38 -6.55 -10.29 9.89
CA ILE A 38 -7.15 -9.20 10.67
C ILE A 38 -7.22 -9.61 12.14
N TYR A 39 -6.67 -8.75 12.99
CA TYR A 39 -6.64 -8.90 14.43
C TYR A 39 -7.48 -7.80 15.08
N SER A 40 -8.18 -8.11 16.16
CA SER A 40 -8.80 -7.09 17.02
C SER A 40 -7.75 -6.33 17.82
N ASN A 41 -8.15 -5.22 18.46
CA ASN A 41 -7.26 -4.45 19.34
C ASN A 41 -6.76 -5.27 20.56
N SER A 42 -7.42 -6.38 20.89
CA SER A 42 -6.97 -7.33 21.92
C SER A 42 -5.85 -8.25 21.44
N GLY A 43 -5.56 -8.29 20.14
CA GLY A 43 -4.58 -9.17 19.52
C GLY A 43 -5.13 -10.52 19.06
N SER A 44 -6.40 -10.82 19.31
CA SER A 44 -7.07 -12.01 18.78
C SER A 44 -7.19 -11.94 17.25
N LEU A 45 -6.94 -13.05 16.57
CA LEU A 45 -7.16 -13.20 15.13
C LEU A 45 -8.67 -13.36 14.88
N GLU A 46 -9.24 -12.44 14.11
CA GLU A 46 -10.67 -12.42 13.79
C GLU A 46 -10.95 -13.10 12.45
N CYS A 47 -10.09 -12.87 11.44
CA CYS A 47 -10.22 -13.50 10.13
C CYS A 47 -8.90 -13.57 9.35
N VAL A 48 -8.91 -14.43 8.34
CA VAL A 48 -7.84 -14.63 7.35
C VAL A 48 -8.49 -14.61 5.98
N PHE A 49 -7.88 -13.89 5.04
CA PHE A 49 -8.25 -13.88 3.63
C PHE A 49 -7.01 -14.19 2.79
N THR A 50 -7.18 -15.01 1.77
CA THR A 50 -6.19 -15.20 0.70
C THR A 50 -6.27 -14.05 -0.30
N GLY A 51 -5.19 -13.80 -1.05
CA GLY A 51 -5.22 -12.83 -2.16
C GLY A 51 -6.35 -13.12 -3.15
N HIS A 52 -6.58 -14.40 -3.45
CA HIS A 52 -7.68 -14.82 -4.32
C HIS A 52 -9.07 -14.43 -3.78
N GLU A 53 -9.32 -14.58 -2.48
CA GLU A 53 -10.59 -14.17 -1.87
C GLU A 53 -10.77 -12.65 -1.89
N ILE A 54 -9.68 -11.89 -1.78
CA ILE A 54 -9.70 -10.42 -1.86
C ILE A 54 -10.02 -9.98 -3.29
N ASP A 55 -9.39 -10.60 -4.30
CA ASP A 55 -9.57 -10.27 -5.71
C ASP A 55 -11.00 -10.56 -6.23
N GLN A 56 -11.69 -11.52 -5.61
CA GLN A 56 -13.06 -11.87 -5.95
C GLN A 56 -14.10 -10.85 -5.44
N VAL A 57 -13.70 -9.92 -4.57
CA VAL A 57 -14.59 -8.87 -4.12
C VAL A 57 -14.68 -7.83 -5.24
N GLU A 58 -15.80 -7.82 -5.97
CA GLU A 58 -16.09 -6.80 -6.98
C GLU A 58 -15.85 -5.40 -6.39
N GLU A 59 -15.07 -4.57 -7.09
CA GLU A 59 -14.82 -3.18 -6.70
C GLU A 59 -16.15 -2.47 -6.49
N VAL A 60 -16.51 -2.19 -5.23
CA VAL A 60 -17.52 -1.19 -4.95
C VAL A 60 -16.87 0.15 -5.32
N PRO A 61 -17.38 0.90 -6.32
CA PRO A 61 -16.73 2.12 -6.77
C PRO A 61 -16.69 3.15 -5.63
N SER A 62 -15.54 3.24 -4.97
CA SER A 62 -15.26 4.23 -3.95
C SER A 62 -14.77 5.50 -4.65
N ALA A 63 -15.67 6.48 -4.78
CA ALA A 63 -15.48 7.68 -5.60
C ALA A 63 -14.35 8.65 -5.16
N ASN A 64 -13.48 8.28 -4.21
CA ASN A 64 -12.56 9.23 -3.55
C ASN A 64 -11.14 8.68 -3.29
N GLU A 65 -10.55 7.89 -4.19
CA GLU A 65 -9.11 7.63 -4.10
C GLU A 65 -8.32 8.68 -4.89
N SER A 66 -7.67 9.58 -4.15
CA SER A 66 -6.76 10.58 -4.67
C SER A 66 -5.51 9.89 -5.20
N ILE A 67 -5.52 9.51 -6.47
CA ILE A 67 -4.35 9.01 -7.18
C ILE A 67 -3.31 10.14 -7.21
N ILE A 68 -2.22 9.99 -6.45
CA ILE A 68 -1.05 10.87 -6.55
C ILE A 68 -0.43 10.65 -7.93
N ARG A 69 -0.82 11.47 -8.91
CA ARG A 69 -0.24 11.43 -10.25
C ARG A 69 1.18 11.96 -10.17
N MET A 70 2.13 11.15 -10.62
CA MET A 70 3.51 11.57 -10.77
C MET A 70 3.56 12.73 -11.78
N PRO A 71 4.13 13.91 -11.43
CA PRO A 71 4.20 15.02 -12.36
C PRO A 71 5.05 14.62 -13.58
N GLU A 72 4.52 14.86 -14.77
CA GLU A 72 5.26 14.63 -16.00
C GLU A 72 6.50 15.53 -16.00
N ARG A 73 7.68 14.93 -16.25
CA ARG A 73 8.93 15.66 -16.34
C ARG A 73 8.84 16.59 -17.53
N VAL A 74 8.72 17.90 -17.29
CA VAL A 74 8.83 18.93 -18.33
C VAL A 74 10.24 18.81 -18.90
N THR A 75 10.36 18.30 -20.12
CA THR A 75 11.61 18.36 -20.88
C THR A 75 11.83 19.82 -21.29
N GLU A 76 12.62 20.55 -20.50
CA GLU A 76 13.18 21.83 -20.93
C GLU A 76 13.89 21.60 -22.27
N THR A 77 13.40 22.27 -23.31
CA THR A 77 14.02 22.29 -24.63
C THR A 77 15.44 22.83 -24.51
N ASP A 78 16.38 21.95 -24.82
CA ASP A 78 17.83 22.18 -24.88
C ASP A 78 18.15 23.48 -25.63
N THR A 79 18.52 24.52 -24.88
CA THR A 79 19.01 25.76 -25.48
C THR A 79 20.51 25.61 -25.69
N PRO A 80 21.03 25.67 -26.92
CA PRO A 80 22.44 25.40 -27.17
C PRO A 80 23.30 26.50 -26.53
N VAL A 81 24.07 26.11 -25.51
CA VAL A 81 25.06 26.95 -24.83
C VAL A 81 26.14 27.35 -25.84
N ARG A 82 26.06 28.59 -26.35
CA ARG A 82 27.14 29.17 -27.16
C ARG A 82 28.33 29.46 -26.25
N ARG A 83 29.41 28.69 -26.38
CA ARG A 83 30.71 29.02 -25.78
C ARG A 83 31.30 30.22 -26.50
N ALA A 84 31.59 31.29 -25.78
CA ALA A 84 32.40 32.39 -26.28
C ALA A 84 33.86 31.92 -26.39
N ALA A 85 34.48 32.25 -27.53
CA ALA A 85 35.90 32.04 -27.81
C ALA A 85 36.75 33.16 -27.19
#